data_AF-A0A920VXF6-F1
#
_entry.id   AF-A0A920VXF6-F1
#
_cell.length_a   1.000
_cell.length_b   1.000
_cell.length_c   1.000
_cell.angle_alpha   90.00
_cell.angle_beta   90.00
_cell.angle_gamma   90.00
#
_symmetry.space_group_name_H-M   'P 1'
#
loop_
_entity.id
_entity.type
_entity.pdbx_description
1 polymer ?
#
loop_
_entity_poly.entity_id
_entity_poly.type
_entity_poly.pdbx_seq_one_letter_code
_entity_poly.pdbx_strand_id
1 'polypeptide(L)' 'MNCIQSNGFLLDRVSGSDHIFVHSHIETPLNMQKKKDGTNKGYQLKQAIKIIEENNFGVHNQNFS' A
#
# COMPACT_ATOMS: atom_id res chain seq x y z
N MET A 1 -5.22 1.01 6.08
CA MET A 1 -4.36 -0.17 6.31
C MET A 1 -4.94 -1.43 5.68
N ASN A 2 -6.25 -1.71 5.83
CA ASN A 2 -6.86 -2.94 5.30
C ASN A 2 -6.62 -3.20 3.80
N CYS A 3 -6.70 -2.17 2.95
CA CYS A 3 -6.56 -2.36 1.50
C CYS A 3 -5.18 -2.85 1.03
N ILE A 4 -4.07 -2.38 1.63
CA ILE A 4 -2.72 -2.78 1.22
C ILE A 4 -2.49 -4.27 1.53
N GLN A 5 -2.90 -4.69 2.73
CA GLN A 5 -2.79 -6.08 3.15
C GLN A 5 -3.74 -7.00 2.37
N SER A 6 -4.93 -6.52 2.02
CA SER A 6 -5.86 -7.25 1.12
C SER A 6 -5.29 -7.48 -0.28
N ASN A 7 -4.30 -6.68 -0.73
CA ASN A 7 -3.58 -6.89 -1.99
C ASN A 7 -2.29 -7.71 -1.81
N GLY A 8 -2.16 -8.48 -0.72
CA GLY A 8 -1.06 -9.40 -0.50
C GLY A 8 0.22 -8.79 0.06
N PHE A 9 0.25 -7.48 0.33
CA PHE A 9 1.40 -6.85 0.96
C PHE A 9 1.44 -7.18 2.46
N LEU A 10 2.63 -7.46 2.96
CA LEU A 10 2.91 -7.73 4.37
C LEU A 10 3.55 -6.52 5.02
N LEU A 11 3.21 -6.26 6.28
CA LEU A 11 3.90 -5.24 7.07
C LEU A 11 5.27 -5.77 7.47
N ASP A 12 6.33 -5.14 6.96
CA ASP A 12 7.72 -5.53 7.22
C ASP A 12 8.25 -4.85 8.48
N ARG A 13 8.10 -3.52 8.55
CA ARG A 13 8.60 -2.72 9.69
C ARG A 13 7.79 -1.46 9.93
N VAL A 14 7.81 -1.02 11.19
CA VAL A 14 7.23 0.24 11.65
C VAL A 14 8.30 1.04 12.38
N SER A 15 8.47 2.30 11.99
CA SER A 15 9.37 3.24 12.67
C SER A 15 8.67 4.59 12.81
N GLY A 16 8.21 4.90 14.03
CA GLY A 16 7.37 6.08 14.26
C GLY A 16 6.05 6.01 13.48
N SER A 17 5.78 6.99 12.61
CA SER A 17 4.59 7.01 11.75
C SER A 17 4.78 6.33 10.39
N ASP A 18 6.01 5.90 10.09
CA ASP A 18 6.35 5.24 8.84
C ASP A 18 6.07 3.73 8.95
N HIS A 19 5.31 3.22 7.98
CA HIS A 19 4.97 1.81 7.82
C HIS A 19 5.49 1.36 6.47
N ILE A 20 6.31 0.32 6.47
CA ILE A 20 6.89 -0.23 5.25
C ILE A 20 6.24 -1.58 5.00
N PHE A 21 5.69 -1.72 3.80
CA PHE A 21 5.02 -2.90 3.31
C PHE A 21 5.84 -3.53 2.19
N VAL A 22 5.91 -4.85 2.19
CA VAL A 22 6.64 -5.64 1.18
C VAL A 22 5.70 -6.65 0.53
N HIS A 23 6.00 -7.05 -0.70
CA HIS A 23 5.28 -8.09 -1.41
C HIS A 23 6.29 -9.05 -2.03
N SER A 24 6.07 -10.37 -1.94
CA SER A 24 7.04 -11.39 -2.38
C SER A 24 7.43 -11.28 -3.86
N HIS A 25 6.54 -10.69 -4.67
CA HIS A 25 6.70 -10.53 -6.12
C HIS A 25 7.01 -9.08 -6.54
N ILE A 26 7.25 -8.16 -5.61
CA ILE A 26 7.56 -6.76 -5.92
C ILE A 26 8.86 -6.38 -5.22
N GLU A 27 9.85 -6.00 -6.01
CA GLU A 27 11.15 -5.59 -5.48
C GLU A 27 11.09 -4.26 -4.72
N THR A 28 10.16 -3.37 -5.10
CA THR A 28 10.01 -2.04 -4.49
C THR A 28 9.09 -2.08 -3.28
N PRO A 29 9.59 -1.79 -2.05
CA PRO A 29 8.76 -1.69 -0.86
C PRO A 29 7.83 -0.48 -0.93
N LEU A 30 6.63 -0.63 -0.38
CA LEU A 30 5.65 0.45 -0.29
C LEU A 30 5.78 1.15 1.07
N ASN A 31 6.15 2.43 1.06
CA ASN A 31 6.23 3.25 2.28
C ASN A 31 4.95 4.08 2.48
N MET A 32 4.23 3.81 3.56
CA MET A 32 3.06 4.54 4.03
C MET A 32 3.40 5.35 5.29
N GLN A 33 3.31 6.67 5.17
CA GLN A 33 3.53 7.58 6.28
C GLN A 33 2.21 8.25 6.63
N LYS A 34 1.77 8.07 7.88
CA LYS A 34 0.61 8.81 8.38
C LYS A 34 1.02 10.27 8.62
N LYS A 35 0.19 11.20 8.15
CA LYS A 35 0.23 12.60 8.57
C LYS A 35 -0.25 12.72 10.02
N LYS A 36 -0.05 13.89 10.62
CA LYS A 36 -0.50 14.21 11.99
C LYS A 36 -2.02 14.05 12.17
N ASP A 37 -2.80 14.20 11.10
CA ASP A 37 -4.25 14.01 11.07
C ASP A 37 -4.68 12.55 10.86
N GLY A 38 -3.73 11.61 10.80
CA GLY A 38 -3.98 10.19 10.55
C GLY A 38 -4.20 9.81 9.08
N THR A 39 -4.26 10.78 8.16
CA THR A 39 -4.39 10.52 6.71
C THR A 39 -3.05 10.18 6.07
N ASN A 40 -3.07 9.45 4.95
CA ASN A 40 -1.87 9.22 4.15
C ASN A 40 -1.55 10.43 3.29
N LYS A 41 -0.29 10.62 2.92
CA LYS A 41 0.09 11.64 1.94
C LYS A 41 -0.42 11.22 0.55
N GLY A 42 -1.02 12.14 -0.20
CA GLY A 42 -1.68 11.82 -1.47
C GLY A 42 -0.77 11.17 -2.52
N TYR A 43 0.53 11.50 -2.52
CA TYR A 43 1.50 10.85 -3.40
C TYR A 43 1.74 9.37 -3.05
N GLN A 44 1.59 8.99 -1.77
CA GLN A 44 1.78 7.61 -1.33
C GLN A 44 0.64 6.74 -1.85
N LEU A 45 -0.59 7.27 -1.87
CA LEU A 45 -1.71 6.58 -2.51
C LEU A 45 -1.46 6.38 -4.01
N LYS A 46 -0.96 7.41 -4.71
CA LYS A 46 -0.59 7.29 -6.14
C LYS A 46 0.53 6.26 -6.37
N GLN A 47 1.53 6.21 -5.49
CA GLN A 47 2.59 5.19 -5.55
C GLN A 47 2.03 3.79 -5.33
N ALA A 48 1.13 3.61 -4.37
CA ALA A 48 0.48 2.32 -4.13
C ALA A 48 -0.34 1.85 -5.33
N ILE A 49 -1.17 2.73 -5.91
CA ILE A 49 -1.97 2.43 -7.10
C ILE A 49 -1.06 2.05 -8.27
N LYS A 50 -0.03 2.87 -8.54
CA LYS A 50 0.93 2.61 -9.61
C LYS A 50 1.60 1.24 -9.46
N ILE A 51 2.07 0.90 -8.26
CA ILE A 51 2.71 -0.39 -7.99
C ILE A 51 1.72 -1.56 -8.19
N ILE A 52 0.47 -1.41 -7.74
CA ILE A 52 -0.56 -2.44 -7.92
C ILE A 52 -0.89 -2.63 -9.40
N GLU A 53 -1.08 -1.53 -10.14
CA GLU A 53 -1.38 -1.52 -11.58
C GLU A 53 -0.22 -2.10 -12.42
N GLU A 54 1.01 -1.64 -12.19
CA GLU A 54 2.19 -2.06 -12.97
C GLU A 54 2.53 -3.54 -12.80
N ASN A 55 2.16 -4.13 -11.66
CA ASN A 55 2.45 -5.53 -11.35
C ASN A 55 1.25 -6.45 -11.56
N ASN A 56 0.16 -5.95 -12.15
CA ASN A 56 -1.03 -6.74 -12.50
C ASN A 56 -1.61 -7.54 -11.32
N PHE A 57 -1.43 -7.08 -10.08
CA PHE A 57 -2.16 -7.63 -8.95
C PHE A 57 -3.60 -7.26 -9.16
N GLY A 58 -4.37 -8.23 -9.68
CA GLY A 58 -5.73 -8.02 -10.12
C GLY A 58 -6.48 -7.24 -9.06
N VAL A 59 -6.95 -6.06 -9.44
CA VAL A 59 -8.07 -5.41 -8.79
C VAL A 59 -9.19 -6.44 -8.89
N HIS A 60 -9.31 -7.31 -7.89
CA HIS A 60 -10.48 -8.16 -7.77
C HIS A 60 -11.60 -7.18 -7.50
N ASN A 61 -12.34 -6.88 -8.57
CA ASN A 61 -13.39 -5.90 -8.67
C ASN A 61 -14.45 -6.23 -7.60
N GLN A 62 -14.24 -5.75 -6.37
CA GLN A 62 -15.27 -5.75 -5.35
C GLN A 62 -16.18 -4.60 -5.71
N ASN A 63 -17.23 -4.95 -6.45
CA ASN A 63 -18.36 -4.10 -6.76
C ASN A 63 -18.76 -3.34 -5.49
N PHE A 64 -18.55 -2.03 -5.49
CA PHE A 64 -19.29 -1.15 -4.58
C PHE A 64 -20.71 -1.06 -5.13
N SER A 65 -21.58 -1.95 -4.63
CA SER A 65 -23.03 -1.73 -4.62
C SER A 65 -23.42 -0.79 -3.49
#